data_AF-A0A3M7ISH6-F1
#
_entry.id   AF-A0A3M7ISH6-F1
#
_cell.length_a   1.000
_cell.length_b   1.000
_cell.length_c   1.000
_cell.angle_alpha   90.00
_cell.angle_beta   90.00
_cell.angle_gamma   90.00
#
_symmetry.space_group_name_H-M   'P 1'
#
loop_
_entity.id
_entity.type
_entity.pdbx_description
1 polymer ?
#
loop_
_entity_poly.entity_id
_entity_poly.type
_entity_poly.pdbx_seq_one_letter_code
_entity_poly.pdbx_strand_id
1 'polypeptide(L)'
;MLEARQACSGATGRNGGHTKAASYRSFLSHERELGLAEAVKIARTEYDNIIATHDLARKFGIDCASVICPTVDIIFSRTQLMLGKKAIERMRQIMGEDDPAADYKIYTAEEARERFKSPDALGAFEYTAGSLSAYAFTTGILKLALAQGLNLQTTTPAEGLAWSSDPKGGYEYMMTRPSTAINAGDIVIGGGLHQLPNDGATRYGETDDSDLEPSIQKYLRECTPRFFGENWGRDHDAGRIKREWSGIMGASADSLPYVGAVPEVAPGLWMSCSFNGHGMVWCLKSAEALVGMMTGDEAEQKVIRHWFPQSSVVTADRMKAKFTGRKDLRAPGETEFGERAKL
;
A
#
# COMPACT_ATOMS: atom_id res chain seq x y z
N MET A 1 18.07 1.25 -17.14
CA MET A 1 17.65 1.25 -15.73
C MET A 1 18.88 1.06 -14.87
N LEU A 2 19.11 1.96 -13.92
CA LEU A 2 20.14 1.82 -12.90
C LEU A 2 19.47 1.36 -11.59
N GLU A 3 20.09 0.44 -10.88
CA GLU A 3 19.66 -0.07 -9.58
C GLU A 3 20.88 -0.03 -8.65
N ALA A 4 20.75 0.66 -7.52
CA ALA A 4 21.85 0.88 -6.59
C ALA A 4 22.33 -0.40 -5.91
N ARG A 5 21.42 -1.36 -5.70
CA ARG A 5 21.69 -2.65 -5.05
C ARG A 5 21.46 -3.80 -6.04
N GLN A 6 20.82 -4.89 -5.61
CA GLN A 6 20.39 -5.98 -6.49
C GLN A 6 18.98 -5.72 -7.02
N ALA A 7 18.62 -6.31 -8.16
CA ALA A 7 17.29 -6.18 -8.76
C ALA A 7 16.18 -6.53 -7.76
N CYS A 8 15.23 -5.62 -7.57
CA CYS A 8 14.09 -5.78 -6.65
C CYS A 8 14.47 -5.91 -5.15
N SER A 9 15.67 -5.47 -4.72
CA SER A 9 16.14 -5.62 -3.33
C SER A 9 15.57 -4.60 -2.31
N GLY A 10 14.88 -3.55 -2.78
CA GLY A 10 14.19 -2.57 -1.95
C GLY A 10 12.83 -3.05 -1.42
N ALA A 11 11.94 -2.09 -1.10
CA ALA A 11 10.59 -2.34 -0.56
C ALA A 11 9.81 -3.44 -1.33
N THR A 12 9.96 -3.49 -2.65
CA THR A 12 9.27 -4.45 -3.52
C THR A 12 9.65 -5.91 -3.25
N GLY A 13 10.90 -6.19 -2.87
CA GLY A 13 11.34 -7.53 -2.48
C GLY A 13 11.06 -7.89 -1.02
N ARG A 14 10.63 -6.92 -0.20
CA ARG A 14 10.52 -7.01 1.26
C ARG A 14 9.08 -6.86 1.79
N ASN A 15 8.11 -6.48 0.95
CA ASN A 15 6.70 -6.46 1.33
C ASN A 15 6.08 -7.86 1.26
N GLY A 16 4.91 -8.05 1.90
CA GLY A 16 4.25 -9.36 1.91
C GLY A 16 3.72 -9.82 0.54
N GLY A 17 3.42 -8.88 -0.37
CA GLY A 17 2.90 -9.17 -1.71
C GLY A 17 1.38 -9.03 -1.91
N HIS A 18 0.67 -8.34 -1.01
CA HIS A 18 -0.78 -8.14 -1.14
C HIS A 18 -1.13 -7.00 -2.09
N THR A 19 -2.22 -7.16 -2.82
CA THR A 19 -2.84 -6.14 -3.67
C THR A 19 -4.18 -5.79 -3.03
N LYS A 20 -4.16 -4.91 -2.01
CA LYS A 20 -5.29 -4.62 -1.10
C LYS A 20 -5.60 -3.13 -1.06
N ALA A 21 -6.72 -2.72 -1.65
CA ALA A 21 -7.12 -1.31 -1.73
C ALA A 21 -7.50 -0.70 -0.37
N ALA A 22 -8.41 -1.34 0.35
CA ALA A 22 -8.95 -0.85 1.61
C ALA A 22 -9.54 0.58 1.54
N SER A 23 -10.02 1.02 0.37
CA SER A 23 -10.40 2.40 0.08
C SER A 23 -11.44 2.97 1.05
N TYR A 24 -12.29 2.13 1.65
CA TYR A 24 -13.21 2.54 2.73
C TYR A 24 -12.51 3.27 3.90
N ARG A 25 -11.22 3.00 4.15
CA ARG A 25 -10.42 3.64 5.21
C ARG A 25 -10.11 5.11 4.90
N SER A 26 -9.98 5.46 3.61
CA SER A 26 -9.50 6.77 3.14
C SER A 26 -10.56 7.57 2.39
N PHE A 27 -11.64 6.93 1.90
CA PHE A 27 -12.65 7.55 1.04
C PHE A 27 -13.27 8.82 1.65
N LEU A 28 -13.68 8.79 2.92
CA LEU A 28 -14.33 9.95 3.56
C LEU A 28 -13.36 11.12 3.79
N SER A 29 -12.06 10.86 4.02
CA SER A 29 -11.05 11.92 4.08
C SER A 29 -10.71 12.46 2.70
N HIS A 30 -10.63 11.60 1.68
CA HIS A 30 -10.45 12.02 0.30
C HIS A 30 -11.64 12.86 -0.21
N GLU A 31 -12.89 12.47 0.09
CA GLU A 31 -14.08 13.24 -0.29
C GLU A 31 -14.05 14.64 0.33
N ARG A 32 -13.69 14.73 1.61
CA ARG A 32 -13.58 16.00 2.36
C ARG A 32 -12.46 16.91 1.85
N GLU A 33 -11.31 16.35 1.51
CA GLU A 33 -10.08 17.12 1.25
C GLU A 33 -9.80 17.37 -0.23
N LEU A 34 -10.23 16.47 -1.11
CA LEU A 34 -9.94 16.46 -2.54
C LEU A 34 -11.22 16.62 -3.39
N GLY A 35 -12.39 16.53 -2.76
CA GLY A 35 -13.69 16.51 -3.42
C GLY A 35 -14.08 15.10 -3.88
N LEU A 36 -15.40 14.90 -4.02
CA LEU A 36 -15.99 13.59 -4.30
C LEU A 36 -15.46 12.92 -5.58
N ALA A 37 -15.27 13.70 -6.66
CA ALA A 37 -14.80 13.18 -7.93
C ALA A 37 -13.40 12.53 -7.84
N GLU A 38 -12.49 13.13 -7.07
CA GLU A 38 -11.15 12.57 -6.86
C GLU A 38 -11.18 11.37 -5.91
N ALA A 39 -12.01 11.40 -4.85
CA ALA A 39 -12.21 10.25 -3.97
C ALA A 39 -12.68 8.99 -4.73
N VAL A 40 -13.62 9.16 -5.67
CA VAL A 40 -14.09 8.08 -6.54
C VAL A 40 -13.00 7.59 -7.50
N LYS A 41 -12.22 8.49 -8.13
CA LYS A 41 -11.09 8.09 -8.98
C LYS A 41 -10.04 7.31 -8.20
N ILE A 42 -9.73 7.71 -6.97
CA ILE A 42 -8.76 7.02 -6.10
C ILE A 42 -9.25 5.59 -5.85
N ALA A 43 -10.47 5.40 -5.33
CA ALA A 43 -11.01 4.07 -5.03
C ALA A 43 -11.04 3.16 -6.27
N ARG A 44 -11.47 3.69 -7.43
CA ARG A 44 -11.45 2.94 -8.70
C ARG A 44 -10.03 2.62 -9.17
N THR A 45 -9.08 3.55 -9.06
CA THR A 45 -7.67 3.31 -9.45
C THR A 45 -7.01 2.25 -8.59
N GLU A 46 -7.28 2.24 -7.28
CA GLU A 46 -6.79 1.22 -6.35
C GLU A 46 -7.36 -0.17 -6.70
N TYR A 47 -8.65 -0.26 -7.05
CA TYR A 47 -9.27 -1.49 -7.53
C TYR A 47 -8.73 -1.94 -8.90
N ASP A 48 -8.73 -1.05 -9.90
CA ASP A 48 -8.27 -1.32 -11.27
C ASP A 48 -6.81 -1.78 -11.28
N ASN A 49 -5.98 -1.27 -10.38
CA ASN A 49 -4.59 -1.71 -10.23
C ASN A 49 -4.48 -3.14 -9.73
N ILE A 50 -5.34 -3.59 -8.81
CA ILE A 50 -5.39 -4.99 -8.38
C ILE A 50 -5.66 -5.86 -9.61
N ILE A 51 -6.76 -5.59 -10.32
CA ILE A 51 -7.18 -6.38 -11.48
C ILE A 51 -6.09 -6.38 -12.57
N ALA A 52 -5.60 -5.20 -12.98
CA ALA A 52 -4.57 -5.08 -14.00
C ALA A 52 -3.25 -5.78 -13.62
N THR A 53 -2.86 -5.75 -12.34
CA THR A 53 -1.63 -6.41 -11.86
C THR A 53 -1.73 -7.93 -12.02
N HIS A 54 -2.86 -8.51 -11.61
CA HIS A 54 -3.09 -9.95 -11.72
C HIS A 54 -3.32 -10.40 -13.17
N ASP A 55 -4.00 -9.59 -13.98
CA ASP A 55 -4.21 -9.84 -15.40
C ASP A 55 -2.91 -9.72 -16.21
N LEU A 56 -2.02 -8.78 -15.89
CA LEU A 56 -0.70 -8.68 -16.51
C LEU A 56 0.14 -9.93 -16.21
N ALA A 57 0.16 -10.38 -14.95
CA ALA A 57 0.84 -11.62 -14.57
C ALA A 57 0.31 -12.82 -15.37
N ARG A 58 -1.03 -12.95 -15.51
CA ARG A 58 -1.67 -14.01 -16.30
C ARG A 58 -1.33 -13.90 -17.79
N LYS A 59 -1.45 -12.70 -18.38
CA LYS A 59 -1.24 -12.42 -19.81
C LYS A 59 0.16 -12.80 -20.29
N PHE A 60 1.18 -12.55 -19.47
CA PHE A 60 2.57 -12.84 -19.81
C PHE A 60 3.12 -14.13 -19.17
N GLY A 61 2.28 -14.95 -18.52
CA GLY A 61 2.70 -16.21 -17.90
C GLY A 61 3.74 -16.03 -16.78
N ILE A 62 3.65 -14.93 -16.02
CA ILE A 62 4.60 -14.67 -14.92
C ILE A 62 4.25 -15.58 -13.74
N ASP A 63 5.10 -16.58 -13.48
CA ASP A 63 5.02 -17.39 -12.28
C ASP A 63 5.41 -16.57 -11.03
N CYS A 64 4.42 -15.93 -10.44
CA CYS A 64 4.54 -15.18 -9.21
C CYS A 64 3.49 -15.58 -8.16
N ALA A 65 2.93 -16.80 -8.23
CA ALA A 65 1.83 -17.25 -7.37
C ALA A 65 0.65 -16.23 -7.29
N SER A 66 0.35 -15.60 -8.44
CA SER A 66 -0.70 -14.59 -8.61
C SER A 66 -2.10 -15.17 -8.40
N VAL A 67 -2.82 -14.69 -7.38
CA VAL A 67 -4.20 -15.07 -7.07
C VAL A 67 -5.01 -13.82 -6.70
N ILE A 68 -6.14 -13.60 -7.39
CA ILE A 68 -7.19 -12.68 -6.93
C ILE A 68 -8.02 -13.42 -5.86
N CYS A 69 -8.21 -12.81 -4.70
CA CYS A 69 -8.87 -13.44 -3.56
C CYS A 69 -9.51 -12.39 -2.64
N PRO A 70 -10.57 -12.73 -1.89
CA PRO A 70 -11.08 -11.84 -0.86
C PRO A 70 -10.02 -11.59 0.22
N THR A 71 -9.96 -10.36 0.72
CA THR A 71 -9.28 -10.02 1.98
C THR A 71 -10.31 -9.68 3.05
N VAL A 72 -9.91 -9.73 4.32
CA VAL A 72 -10.75 -9.36 5.46
C VAL A 72 -10.01 -8.36 6.33
N ASP A 73 -10.67 -7.27 6.68
CA ASP A 73 -10.30 -6.38 7.78
C ASP A 73 -11.17 -6.69 9.00
N ILE A 74 -10.58 -7.36 10.00
CA ILE A 74 -11.23 -7.60 11.31
C ILE A 74 -11.09 -6.32 12.14
N ILE A 75 -12.21 -5.81 12.65
CA ILE A 75 -12.26 -4.51 13.31
C ILE A 75 -12.40 -4.67 14.82
N PHE A 76 -11.44 -4.14 15.57
CA PHE A 76 -11.38 -4.16 17.04
C PHE A 76 -11.75 -2.81 17.69
N SER A 77 -12.00 -1.77 16.89
CA SER A 77 -12.38 -0.43 17.37
C SER A 77 -13.80 -0.07 16.96
N ARG A 78 -14.64 0.31 17.92
CA ARG A 78 -16.03 0.78 17.66
C ARG A 78 -16.06 1.97 16.71
N THR A 79 -15.11 2.90 16.86
CA THR A 79 -14.98 4.09 16.01
C THR A 79 -14.62 3.71 14.58
N GLN A 80 -13.64 2.82 14.38
CA GLN A 80 -13.26 2.35 13.04
C GLN A 80 -14.39 1.54 12.38
N LEU A 81 -15.16 0.77 13.15
CA LEU A 81 -16.32 0.02 12.63
C LEU A 81 -17.42 0.97 12.15
N MET A 82 -17.74 2.00 12.94
CA MET A 82 -18.73 3.02 12.60
C MET A 82 -18.31 3.82 11.36
N LEU A 83 -17.06 4.34 11.35
CA LEU A 83 -16.53 5.11 10.23
C LEU A 83 -16.44 4.25 8.96
N GLY A 84 -16.02 2.99 9.08
CA GLY A 84 -15.93 2.08 7.94
C GLY A 84 -17.28 1.72 7.34
N LYS A 85 -18.30 1.45 8.18
CA LYS A 85 -19.68 1.26 7.70
C LYS A 85 -20.19 2.50 6.96
N LYS A 86 -19.99 3.69 7.54
CA LYS A 86 -20.36 4.97 6.92
C LYS A 86 -19.65 5.20 5.58
N ALA A 87 -18.37 4.84 5.48
CA ALA A 87 -17.60 4.96 4.25
C ALA A 87 -18.12 4.01 3.16
N ILE A 88 -18.33 2.73 3.49
CA ILE A 88 -18.87 1.73 2.56
C ILE A 88 -20.25 2.14 2.04
N GLU A 89 -21.14 2.58 2.92
CA GLU A 89 -22.46 3.08 2.54
C GLU A 89 -22.37 4.31 1.63
N ARG A 90 -21.48 5.27 1.96
CA ARG A 90 -21.23 6.45 1.13
C ARG A 90 -20.68 6.11 -0.25
N MET A 91 -19.77 5.13 -0.34
CA MET A 91 -19.23 4.64 -1.61
C MET A 91 -20.34 4.07 -2.49
N ARG A 92 -21.17 3.15 -1.96
CA ARG A 92 -22.32 2.58 -2.69
C ARG A 92 -23.30 3.62 -3.20
N GLN A 93 -23.66 4.59 -2.36
CA GLN A 93 -24.58 5.67 -2.73
C GLN A 93 -24.10 6.54 -3.90
N ILE A 94 -22.79 6.68 -4.09
CA ILE A 94 -22.21 7.54 -5.13
C ILE A 94 -21.73 6.76 -6.36
N MET A 95 -21.17 5.57 -6.14
CA MET A 95 -20.53 4.77 -7.18
C MET A 95 -21.51 3.80 -7.83
N GLY A 96 -22.60 3.44 -7.14
CA GLY A 96 -23.53 2.36 -7.48
C GLY A 96 -23.23 1.10 -6.66
N GLU A 97 -24.25 0.26 -6.45
CA GLU A 97 -24.07 -1.04 -5.77
C GLU A 97 -23.30 -2.05 -6.63
N ASP A 98 -23.35 -1.90 -7.96
CA ASP A 98 -22.63 -2.74 -8.93
C ASP A 98 -21.17 -2.28 -9.20
N ASP A 99 -20.71 -1.18 -8.58
CA ASP A 99 -19.32 -0.75 -8.73
C ASP A 99 -18.40 -1.62 -7.87
N PRO A 100 -17.46 -2.37 -8.47
CA PRO A 100 -16.67 -3.36 -7.73
C PRO A 100 -15.65 -2.74 -6.77
N ALA A 101 -15.33 -1.45 -6.90
CA ALA A 101 -14.54 -0.72 -5.90
C ALA A 101 -15.37 -0.36 -4.65
N ALA A 102 -16.71 -0.48 -4.70
CA ALA A 102 -17.65 -0.33 -3.60
C ALA A 102 -18.23 -1.68 -3.09
N ASP A 103 -17.76 -2.82 -3.61
CA ASP A 103 -18.17 -4.14 -3.15
C ASP A 103 -17.47 -4.55 -1.84
N TYR A 104 -18.16 -4.31 -0.72
CA TYR A 104 -17.72 -4.70 0.61
C TYR A 104 -18.81 -5.49 1.34
N LYS A 105 -18.53 -6.76 1.67
CA LYS A 105 -19.35 -7.53 2.59
C LYS A 105 -19.06 -7.11 4.04
N ILE A 106 -20.10 -6.75 4.76
CA ILE A 106 -20.03 -6.31 6.16
C ILE A 106 -20.49 -7.46 7.06
N TYR A 107 -19.65 -7.84 8.03
CA TYR A 107 -19.98 -8.81 9.07
C TYR A 107 -20.25 -8.14 10.41
N THR A 108 -21.23 -8.67 11.14
CA THR A 108 -21.47 -8.37 12.56
C THR A 108 -20.33 -8.89 13.45
N ALA A 109 -20.35 -8.50 14.74
CA ALA A 109 -19.40 -9.01 15.72
C ALA A 109 -19.48 -10.55 15.86
N GLU A 110 -20.69 -11.11 15.89
CA GLU A 110 -20.94 -12.55 16.03
C GLU A 110 -20.39 -13.32 14.82
N GLU A 111 -20.79 -12.95 13.61
CA GLU A 111 -20.28 -13.56 12.37
C GLU A 111 -18.76 -13.43 12.26
N ALA A 112 -18.18 -12.27 12.61
CA ALA A 112 -16.73 -12.08 12.53
C ALA A 112 -15.97 -12.95 13.53
N ARG A 113 -16.48 -13.11 14.76
CA ARG A 113 -15.91 -14.00 15.79
C ARG A 113 -15.98 -15.46 15.35
N GLU A 114 -17.14 -15.90 14.88
CA GLU A 114 -17.36 -17.28 14.47
C GLU A 114 -16.55 -17.63 13.22
N ARG A 115 -16.59 -16.79 12.18
CA ARG A 115 -15.97 -17.04 10.88
C ARG A 115 -14.46 -16.88 10.89
N PHE A 116 -13.95 -15.83 11.54
CA PHE A 116 -12.52 -15.48 11.53
C PHE A 116 -11.79 -15.82 12.83
N LYS A 117 -12.47 -16.52 13.77
CA LYS A 117 -11.89 -17.07 15.01
C LYS A 117 -11.17 -16.04 15.89
N SER A 118 -11.65 -14.80 15.86
CA SER A 118 -11.11 -13.64 16.57
C SER A 118 -12.10 -13.19 17.65
N PRO A 119 -11.95 -13.61 18.93
CA PRO A 119 -12.96 -13.42 19.97
C PRO A 119 -13.35 -11.96 20.24
N ASP A 120 -12.38 -11.05 20.14
CA ASP A 120 -12.56 -9.61 20.39
C ASP A 120 -13.04 -8.82 19.17
N ALA A 121 -13.32 -9.48 18.04
CA ALA A 121 -13.85 -8.80 16.86
C ALA A 121 -15.18 -8.09 17.18
N LEU A 122 -15.31 -6.85 16.71
CA LEU A 122 -16.54 -6.05 16.77
C LEU A 122 -17.31 -6.06 15.45
N GLY A 123 -16.68 -6.57 14.39
CA GLY A 123 -17.21 -6.73 13.04
C GLY A 123 -16.04 -6.95 12.08
N ALA A 124 -16.34 -7.15 10.80
CA ALA A 124 -15.32 -7.24 9.77
C ALA A 124 -15.82 -6.72 8.41
N PHE A 125 -14.90 -6.35 7.54
CA PHE A 125 -15.17 -5.98 6.15
C PHE A 125 -14.39 -6.93 5.23
N GLU A 126 -15.09 -7.59 4.29
CA GLU A 126 -14.51 -8.50 3.30
C GLU A 126 -14.75 -7.93 1.91
N TYR A 127 -13.72 -7.93 1.05
CA TYR A 127 -13.73 -7.29 -0.26
C TYR A 127 -12.64 -7.84 -1.16
N THR A 128 -12.72 -7.52 -2.45
CA THR A 128 -11.76 -8.00 -3.47
C THR A 128 -10.35 -7.46 -3.22
N ALA A 129 -9.38 -8.37 -3.27
CA ALA A 129 -7.95 -8.10 -3.18
C ALA A 129 -7.20 -9.15 -4.00
N GLY A 130 -5.89 -9.25 -3.78
CA GLY A 130 -5.11 -10.38 -4.25
C GLY A 130 -3.81 -10.57 -3.48
N SER A 131 -3.12 -11.64 -3.84
CA SER A 131 -1.82 -12.02 -3.29
C SER A 131 -0.92 -12.50 -4.42
N LEU A 132 0.34 -12.06 -4.39
CA LEU A 132 1.39 -12.53 -5.28
C LEU A 132 2.76 -12.47 -4.59
N SER A 133 3.76 -13.09 -5.20
CA SER A 133 5.17 -12.90 -4.82
C SER A 133 5.70 -11.66 -5.51
N ALA A 134 5.77 -10.53 -4.80
CA ALA A 134 6.16 -9.23 -5.37
C ALA A 134 7.53 -9.30 -6.07
N TYR A 135 8.51 -9.99 -5.46
CA TYR A 135 9.80 -10.27 -6.09
C TYR A 135 9.69 -11.04 -7.41
N ALA A 136 8.90 -12.12 -7.46
CA ALA A 136 8.74 -12.92 -8.68
C ALA A 136 7.97 -12.16 -9.77
N PHE A 137 6.98 -11.35 -9.39
CA PHE A 137 6.25 -10.48 -10.29
C PHE A 137 7.15 -9.42 -10.93
N THR A 138 7.91 -8.68 -10.12
CA THR A 138 8.84 -7.65 -10.60
C THR A 138 9.99 -8.25 -11.42
N THR A 139 10.57 -9.38 -11.00
CA THR A 139 11.62 -10.05 -11.81
C THR A 139 11.06 -10.64 -13.10
N GLY A 140 9.79 -11.06 -13.13
CA GLY A 140 9.07 -11.40 -14.35
C GLY A 140 8.95 -10.22 -15.32
N ILE A 141 8.49 -9.06 -14.83
CA ILE A 141 8.44 -7.82 -15.63
C ILE A 141 9.83 -7.42 -16.13
N LEU A 142 10.86 -7.48 -15.28
CA LEU A 142 12.23 -7.17 -15.69
C LEU A 142 12.72 -8.10 -16.81
N LYS A 143 12.42 -9.41 -16.76
CA LYS A 143 12.73 -10.34 -17.87
C LYS A 143 12.04 -9.93 -19.17
N LEU A 144 10.76 -9.54 -19.12
CA LEU A 144 10.00 -9.07 -20.29
C LEU A 144 10.57 -7.76 -20.86
N ALA A 145 11.07 -6.87 -20.01
CA ALA A 145 11.69 -5.61 -20.43
C ALA A 145 13.11 -5.82 -21.00
N LEU A 146 13.92 -6.70 -20.38
CA LEU A 146 15.23 -7.12 -20.89
C LEU A 146 15.10 -7.75 -22.30
N ALA A 147 14.10 -8.60 -22.50
CA ALA A 147 13.79 -9.19 -23.81
C ALA A 147 13.41 -8.16 -24.90
N GLN A 148 12.97 -6.95 -24.49
CA GLN A 148 12.69 -5.81 -25.37
C GLN A 148 13.85 -4.81 -25.46
N GLY A 149 15.04 -5.16 -24.96
CA GLY A 149 16.25 -4.34 -25.07
C GLY A 149 16.50 -3.36 -23.92
N LEU A 150 15.80 -3.49 -22.78
CA LEU A 150 16.17 -2.75 -21.57
C LEU A 150 17.60 -3.10 -21.15
N ASN A 151 18.46 -2.10 -20.94
CA ASN A 151 19.72 -2.28 -20.22
C ASN A 151 19.47 -2.12 -18.71
N LEU A 152 19.70 -3.16 -17.91
CA LEU A 152 19.62 -3.14 -16.45
C LEU A 152 21.04 -3.23 -15.86
N GLN A 153 21.43 -2.20 -15.11
CA GLN A 153 22.71 -2.16 -14.39
C GLN A 153 22.41 -2.17 -12.89
N THR A 154 22.64 -3.31 -12.24
CA THR A 154 22.62 -3.45 -10.77
C THR A 154 23.95 -2.99 -10.17
N THR A 155 23.99 -2.80 -8.85
CA THR A 155 25.16 -2.27 -8.12
C THR A 155 25.69 -0.96 -8.72
N THR A 156 24.80 -0.16 -9.30
CA THR A 156 25.11 1.08 -10.01
C THR A 156 24.28 2.22 -9.40
N PRO A 157 24.67 2.74 -8.22
CA PRO A 157 23.97 3.85 -7.59
C PRO A 157 24.07 5.12 -8.45
N ALA A 158 22.96 5.85 -8.55
CA ALA A 158 22.99 7.21 -9.07
C ALA A 158 23.37 8.15 -7.91
N GLU A 159 24.64 8.56 -7.86
CA GLU A 159 25.21 9.31 -6.73
C GLU A 159 24.80 10.79 -6.69
N GLY A 160 24.20 11.32 -7.77
CA GLY A 160 23.65 12.67 -7.77
C GLY A 160 22.89 13.06 -9.04
N LEU A 161 21.86 13.87 -8.83
CA LEU A 161 21.31 14.80 -9.81
C LEU A 161 21.40 16.18 -9.14
N ALA A 162 22.06 17.15 -9.76
CA ALA A 162 22.36 18.41 -9.08
C ALA A 162 21.13 19.34 -9.01
N TRP A 163 20.38 19.27 -7.89
CA TRP A 163 19.78 20.34 -7.03
C TRP A 163 18.96 19.65 -5.89
N SER A 164 18.66 20.29 -4.75
CA SER A 164 18.34 19.61 -3.44
C SER A 164 17.29 20.39 -2.58
N SER A 165 16.66 19.97 -1.45
CA SER A 165 16.53 18.74 -0.59
C SER A 165 15.67 19.08 0.67
N ASP A 166 15.04 18.20 1.49
CA ASP A 166 14.40 16.88 1.33
C ASP A 166 13.48 16.58 2.60
N PRO A 167 12.49 15.64 2.60
CA PRO A 167 11.45 15.46 3.66
C PRO A 167 11.25 14.01 4.24
N LYS A 168 10.20 13.74 5.09
CA LYS A 168 9.28 12.52 5.16
C LYS A 168 9.02 11.75 6.51
N GLY A 169 7.99 10.85 6.53
CA GLY A 169 7.66 9.77 7.53
C GLY A 169 6.56 8.72 7.09
N GLY A 170 6.22 7.62 7.84
CA GLY A 170 5.59 6.33 7.34
C GLY A 170 4.84 5.31 8.31
N TYR A 171 4.37 4.09 7.84
CA TYR A 171 3.30 3.15 8.41
C TYR A 171 3.40 1.58 8.07
N GLU A 172 2.34 0.69 8.20
CA GLU A 172 2.35 -0.82 8.47
C GLU A 172 1.37 -1.82 7.70
N TYR A 173 1.49 -3.20 7.81
CA TYR A 173 0.65 -4.25 7.10
C TYR A 173 0.67 -5.78 7.55
N MET A 174 -0.24 -6.67 7.06
CA MET A 174 -0.25 -8.17 7.25
C MET A 174 -0.96 -8.99 6.12
N MET A 175 -0.58 -10.27 5.87
CA MET A 175 -1.23 -11.21 4.91
C MET A 175 -0.77 -12.70 4.98
N THR A 176 -1.42 -13.61 4.23
CA THR A 176 -1.07 -15.06 4.11
C THR A 176 -0.63 -15.46 2.69
N ARG A 177 0.11 -16.58 2.56
CA ARG A 177 0.61 -17.14 1.28
C ARG A 177 -0.39 -18.12 0.64
N PRO A 178 -0.66 -18.03 -0.68
CA PRO A 178 -1.65 -18.88 -1.36
C PRO A 178 -1.21 -20.34 -1.46
N SER A 179 -2.18 -21.25 -1.61
CA SER A 179 -1.96 -22.71 -1.65
C SER A 179 -1.11 -23.21 -2.83
N THR A 180 -0.92 -22.39 -3.86
CA THR A 180 -0.09 -22.66 -5.03
C THR A 180 1.37 -22.22 -4.87
N ALA A 181 1.71 -21.52 -3.79
CA ALA A 181 3.09 -21.11 -3.53
C ALA A 181 3.91 -22.27 -2.93
N ILE A 182 5.23 -22.26 -3.17
CA ILE A 182 6.20 -23.20 -2.56
C ILE A 182 6.08 -23.23 -1.01
N ASN A 183 5.65 -22.12 -0.41
CA ASN A 183 5.38 -21.97 1.02
C ASN A 183 3.88 -21.68 1.24
N ALA A 184 3.01 -22.56 0.75
CA ALA A 184 1.57 -22.50 0.99
C ALA A 184 1.24 -22.44 2.49
N GLY A 185 0.37 -21.50 2.89
CA GLY A 185 -0.08 -21.36 4.28
C GLY A 185 0.83 -20.55 5.21
N ASP A 186 2.05 -20.18 4.80
CA ASP A 186 2.91 -19.27 5.58
C ASP A 186 2.25 -17.88 5.71
N ILE A 187 2.41 -17.22 6.86
CA ILE A 187 1.89 -15.87 7.14
C ILE A 187 3.03 -14.85 7.09
N VAL A 188 2.81 -13.70 6.45
CA VAL A 188 3.75 -12.57 6.39
C VAL A 188 3.14 -11.35 7.08
N ILE A 189 3.87 -10.77 8.02
CA ILE A 189 3.41 -9.69 8.91
C ILE A 189 4.50 -8.61 8.94
N GLY A 190 4.15 -7.33 8.86
CA GLY A 190 5.12 -6.24 8.73
C GLY A 190 4.62 -4.89 9.26
N GLY A 191 5.54 -3.97 9.50
CA GLY A 191 5.25 -2.73 10.23
C GLY A 191 5.61 -2.86 11.71
N GLY A 192 4.68 -2.54 12.62
CA GLY A 192 4.93 -2.40 14.06
C GLY A 192 5.60 -1.09 14.50
N LEU A 193 5.88 -0.15 13.59
CA LEU A 193 6.52 1.14 13.89
C LEU A 193 5.78 1.95 14.99
N HIS A 194 4.45 1.84 15.09
CA HIS A 194 3.65 2.47 16.15
C HIS A 194 3.90 1.93 17.57
N GLN A 195 4.63 0.81 17.72
CA GLN A 195 5.02 0.27 19.02
C GLN A 195 6.23 1.00 19.64
N LEU A 196 6.93 1.82 18.84
CA LEU A 196 8.02 2.66 19.31
C LEU A 196 7.51 3.99 19.88
N PRO A 197 8.23 4.63 20.83
CA PRO A 197 7.90 5.97 21.30
C PRO A 197 7.74 6.97 20.15
N ASN A 198 6.71 7.82 20.23
CA ASN A 198 6.35 8.80 19.20
C ASN A 198 6.17 8.17 17.80
N ASP A 199 5.48 7.02 17.72
CA ASP A 199 5.19 6.29 16.49
C ASP A 199 6.43 5.98 15.63
N GLY A 200 7.55 5.69 16.32
CA GLY A 200 8.83 5.37 15.69
C GLY A 200 9.52 6.53 14.99
N ALA A 201 9.26 7.77 15.41
CA ALA A 201 9.92 8.97 14.87
C ALA A 201 11.46 8.89 14.83
N THR A 202 12.08 8.11 15.71
CA THR A 202 13.53 7.84 15.75
C THR A 202 14.06 7.04 14.55
N ARG A 203 13.19 6.44 13.73
CA ARG A 203 13.58 5.67 12.53
C ARG A 203 13.36 6.47 11.22
N TYR A 204 13.01 7.75 11.28
CA TYR A 204 12.91 8.59 10.07
C TYR A 204 14.26 9.17 9.65
N GLY A 205 14.48 9.22 8.34
CA GLY A 205 15.81 9.47 7.76
C GLY A 205 16.73 8.24 7.75
N GLU A 206 16.31 7.14 8.37
CA GLU A 206 17.03 5.87 8.32
C GLU A 206 17.10 5.33 6.88
N THR A 207 18.30 4.99 6.45
CA THR A 207 18.56 4.36 5.13
C THR A 207 19.15 2.97 5.24
N ASP A 208 19.44 2.53 6.47
CA ASP A 208 19.85 1.16 6.75
C ASP A 208 18.61 0.26 7.02
N ASP A 209 18.44 -0.77 6.17
CA ASP A 209 17.44 -1.83 6.30
C ASP A 209 18.06 -3.22 6.58
N SER A 210 19.22 -3.25 7.24
CA SER A 210 19.89 -4.48 7.69
C SER A 210 19.47 -4.94 9.09
N ASP A 211 19.20 -4.00 10.00
CA ASP A 211 18.85 -4.29 11.40
C ASP A 211 17.36 -4.60 11.63
N LEU A 212 17.09 -5.29 12.74
CA LEU A 212 15.76 -5.60 13.25
C LEU A 212 15.53 -4.90 14.60
N GLU A 213 14.34 -4.32 14.78
CA GLU A 213 13.94 -3.63 16.00
C GLU A 213 13.30 -4.62 17.00
N PRO A 214 13.90 -4.87 18.18
CA PRO A 214 13.44 -5.92 19.11
C PRO A 214 12.02 -5.73 19.64
N SER A 215 11.57 -4.48 19.83
CA SER A 215 10.21 -4.18 20.26
C SER A 215 9.17 -4.59 19.21
N ILE A 216 9.47 -4.31 17.94
CA ILE A 216 8.66 -4.70 16.77
C ILE A 216 8.68 -6.21 16.57
N GLN A 217 9.85 -6.86 16.67
CA GLN A 217 9.94 -8.33 16.62
C GLN A 217 9.04 -8.96 17.67
N LYS A 218 9.11 -8.51 18.93
CA LYS A 218 8.26 -9.04 20.01
C LYS A 218 6.78 -8.88 19.68
N TYR A 219 6.35 -7.69 19.27
CA TYR A 219 4.97 -7.41 18.87
C TYR A 219 4.47 -8.36 17.75
N LEU A 220 5.26 -8.54 16.70
CA LEU A 220 4.92 -9.43 15.57
C LEU A 220 4.89 -10.92 15.96
N ARG A 221 5.77 -11.36 16.87
CA ARG A 221 5.80 -12.75 17.38
C ARG A 221 4.60 -13.10 18.27
N GLU A 222 4.03 -12.10 18.93
CA GLU A 222 2.91 -12.23 19.86
C GLU A 222 1.55 -11.95 19.20
N CYS A 223 1.51 -11.42 17.97
CA CYS A 223 0.27 -10.95 17.36
C CYS A 223 -0.74 -12.08 17.08
N THR A 224 -0.31 -13.29 16.73
CA THR A 224 -1.25 -14.38 16.40
C THR A 224 -1.97 -14.92 17.64
N PRO A 225 -1.32 -15.28 18.78
CA PRO A 225 -2.04 -15.53 20.02
C PRO A 225 -2.86 -14.33 20.50
N ARG A 226 -2.38 -13.10 20.29
CA ARG A 226 -3.09 -11.87 20.72
C ARG A 226 -4.44 -11.67 20.02
N PHE A 227 -4.53 -11.95 18.72
CA PHE A 227 -5.77 -11.73 17.95
C PHE A 227 -6.68 -12.95 17.85
N PHE A 228 -6.13 -14.18 17.91
CA PHE A 228 -6.91 -15.41 17.79
C PHE A 228 -7.12 -16.13 19.14
N GLY A 229 -6.35 -15.80 20.18
CA GLY A 229 -6.41 -16.46 21.48
C GLY A 229 -6.10 -17.95 21.37
N GLU A 230 -6.89 -18.77 22.07
CA GLU A 230 -6.81 -20.24 21.98
C GLU A 230 -7.12 -20.77 20.56
N ASN A 231 -7.83 -20.00 19.72
CA ASN A 231 -8.12 -20.40 18.34
C ASN A 231 -6.90 -20.35 17.41
N TRP A 232 -5.76 -19.80 17.84
CA TRP A 232 -4.51 -19.91 17.07
C TRP A 232 -4.09 -21.38 16.90
N GLY A 233 -4.44 -22.25 17.86
CA GLY A 233 -4.02 -23.63 17.88
C GLY A 233 -2.56 -23.81 18.32
N ARG A 234 -1.94 -24.91 17.88
CA ARG A 234 -0.54 -25.24 18.19
C ARG A 234 0.36 -24.75 17.07
N ASP A 235 1.51 -24.18 17.43
CA ASP A 235 2.56 -23.89 16.46
C ASP A 235 3.10 -25.18 15.82
N HIS A 236 3.67 -25.06 14.62
CA HIS A 236 4.36 -26.16 13.96
C HIS A 236 5.61 -26.60 14.75
N ASP A 237 5.93 -27.89 14.78
CA ASP A 237 7.03 -28.46 15.59
C ASP A 237 8.40 -27.83 15.28
N ALA A 238 8.61 -27.35 14.05
CA ALA A 238 9.82 -26.62 13.64
C ALA A 238 9.90 -25.16 14.17
N GLY A 239 8.94 -24.72 15.00
CA GLY A 239 8.86 -23.39 15.57
C GLY A 239 7.98 -22.40 14.80
N ARG A 240 7.58 -21.31 15.48
CA ARG A 240 6.66 -20.28 14.96
C ARG A 240 7.28 -19.38 13.88
N ILE A 241 8.60 -19.19 13.86
CA ILE A 241 9.27 -18.16 13.06
C ILE A 241 10.27 -18.83 12.10
N LYS A 242 10.04 -18.71 10.79
CA LYS A 242 10.99 -19.16 9.75
C LYS A 242 12.05 -18.11 9.40
N ARG A 243 11.68 -16.82 9.40
CA ARG A 243 12.54 -15.67 9.08
C ARG A 243 11.90 -14.36 9.54
N GLU A 244 12.73 -13.36 9.82
CA GLU A 244 12.35 -11.97 10.05
C GLU A 244 13.24 -11.07 9.16
N TRP A 245 12.73 -9.92 8.75
CA TRP A 245 13.44 -8.92 7.93
C TRP A 245 12.77 -7.55 8.11
N SER A 246 13.52 -6.47 7.82
CA SER A 246 13.02 -5.09 7.77
C SER A 246 13.01 -4.56 6.33
N GLY A 247 12.57 -3.33 6.11
CA GLY A 247 12.57 -2.68 4.79
C GLY A 247 12.11 -1.23 4.83
N ILE A 248 12.68 -0.38 3.98
CA ILE A 248 12.39 1.05 3.91
C ILE A 248 11.19 1.35 3.01
N MET A 249 10.39 2.35 3.39
CA MET A 249 9.19 2.78 2.68
C MET A 249 9.29 4.24 2.24
N GLY A 250 9.01 4.53 0.97
CA GLY A 250 8.88 5.91 0.49
C GLY A 250 7.48 6.48 0.76
N ALA A 251 7.42 7.69 1.30
CA ALA A 251 6.18 8.38 1.64
C ALA A 251 6.11 9.83 1.14
N SER A 252 4.90 10.40 1.11
CA SER A 252 4.59 11.78 0.69
C SER A 252 3.92 12.57 1.82
N ALA A 253 3.88 13.90 1.69
CA ALA A 253 3.28 14.79 2.69
C ALA A 253 1.75 14.65 2.79
N ASP A 254 1.09 14.25 1.71
CA ASP A 254 -0.37 14.14 1.60
C ASP A 254 -0.90 12.70 1.59
N SER A 255 -0.01 11.70 1.71
CA SER A 255 -0.32 10.27 1.65
C SER A 255 -0.79 9.74 0.29
N LEU A 256 -0.69 10.53 -0.78
CA LEU A 256 -0.88 10.09 -2.17
C LEU A 256 0.46 9.94 -2.90
N PRO A 257 0.62 9.01 -3.87
CA PRO A 257 1.86 8.89 -4.62
C PRO A 257 2.18 10.16 -5.43
N TYR A 258 3.44 10.29 -5.84
CA TYR A 258 3.89 11.31 -6.78
C TYR A 258 4.08 10.67 -8.15
N VAL A 259 3.22 10.99 -9.11
CA VAL A 259 3.24 10.40 -10.47
C VAL A 259 3.14 11.50 -11.53
N GLY A 260 4.18 11.73 -12.32
CA GLY A 260 4.16 12.72 -13.40
C GLY A 260 5.46 13.48 -13.61
N ALA A 261 5.40 14.53 -14.42
CA ALA A 261 6.53 15.42 -14.70
C ALA A 261 6.89 16.20 -13.43
N VAL A 262 8.19 16.37 -13.17
CA VAL A 262 8.64 17.17 -12.04
C VAL A 262 8.46 18.66 -12.41
N PRO A 263 7.75 19.46 -11.60
CA PRO A 263 7.54 20.88 -11.85
C PRO A 263 8.78 21.70 -11.50
N GLU A 264 8.85 22.93 -11.99
CA GLU A 264 9.89 23.92 -11.63
C GLU A 264 11.34 23.47 -11.95
N VAL A 265 11.51 22.45 -12.80
CA VAL A 265 12.81 21.95 -13.32
C VAL A 265 12.81 21.87 -14.85
N ALA A 266 13.95 21.51 -15.44
CA ALA A 266 14.06 21.32 -16.89
C ALA A 266 13.14 20.18 -17.40
N PRO A 267 12.51 20.33 -18.59
CA PRO A 267 11.68 19.28 -19.17
C PRO A 267 12.42 17.95 -19.32
N GLY A 268 11.72 16.84 -19.08
CA GLY A 268 12.27 15.48 -19.20
C GLY A 268 12.58 14.79 -17.87
N LEU A 269 12.49 15.47 -16.72
CA LEU A 269 12.48 14.80 -15.42
C LEU A 269 11.06 14.41 -15.01
N TRP A 270 10.89 13.16 -14.61
CA TRP A 270 9.62 12.56 -14.19
C TRP A 270 9.82 11.71 -12.94
N MET A 271 8.77 11.52 -12.15
CA MET A 271 8.80 10.63 -10.99
C MET A 271 7.54 9.77 -10.87
N SER A 272 7.72 8.59 -10.27
CA SER A 272 6.67 7.66 -9.85
C SER A 272 7.14 7.02 -8.55
N CYS A 273 6.83 7.68 -7.43
CA CYS A 273 7.44 7.37 -6.14
C CYS A 273 6.51 7.66 -4.95
N SER A 274 7.01 7.38 -3.74
CA SER A 274 6.34 7.71 -2.47
C SER A 274 4.98 7.05 -2.29
N PHE A 275 4.88 5.75 -2.60
CA PHE A 275 3.62 4.98 -2.56
C PHE A 275 3.05 4.68 -1.16
N ASN A 276 3.58 5.26 -0.08
CA ASN A 276 2.98 5.26 1.27
C ASN A 276 2.64 3.86 1.84
N GLY A 277 3.42 2.84 1.45
CA GLY A 277 3.22 1.43 1.85
C GLY A 277 2.26 0.65 0.96
N HIS A 278 1.52 1.35 0.10
CA HIS A 278 0.49 0.80 -0.78
C HIS A 278 1.03 0.59 -2.21
N GLY A 279 2.33 0.32 -2.35
CA GLY A 279 3.02 0.19 -3.65
C GLY A 279 2.36 -0.80 -4.59
N MET A 280 2.01 -2.00 -4.10
CA MET A 280 1.31 -3.04 -4.88
C MET A 280 -0.14 -2.67 -5.27
N VAL A 281 -0.69 -1.61 -4.70
CA VAL A 281 -2.06 -1.09 -4.96
C VAL A 281 -2.04 0.04 -5.98
N TRP A 282 -0.87 0.63 -6.26
CA TRP A 282 -0.73 1.78 -7.15
C TRP A 282 0.22 1.54 -8.33
N CYS A 283 1.18 0.61 -8.22
CA CYS A 283 2.35 0.56 -9.09
C CYS A 283 2.06 0.47 -10.59
N LEU A 284 1.11 -0.37 -11.02
CA LEU A 284 0.88 -0.63 -12.43
C LEU A 284 0.06 0.48 -13.08
N LYS A 285 -1.04 0.90 -12.46
CA LYS A 285 -1.84 2.04 -12.97
C LYS A 285 -1.07 3.35 -12.87
N SER A 286 -0.21 3.55 -11.87
CA SER A 286 0.72 4.68 -11.85
C SER A 286 1.77 4.61 -12.97
N ALA A 287 2.29 3.43 -13.32
CA ALA A 287 3.21 3.28 -14.45
C ALA A 287 2.51 3.54 -15.80
N GLU A 288 1.29 3.02 -15.98
CA GLU A 288 0.44 3.26 -17.16
C GLU A 288 0.11 4.76 -17.31
N ALA A 289 -0.34 5.42 -16.23
CA ALA A 289 -0.59 6.85 -16.22
C ALA A 289 0.67 7.66 -16.52
N LEU A 290 1.82 7.29 -15.93
CA LEU A 290 3.09 7.97 -16.17
C LEU A 290 3.51 7.89 -17.64
N VAL A 291 3.52 6.68 -18.22
CA VAL A 291 3.93 6.49 -19.62
C VAL A 291 2.95 7.20 -20.57
N GLY A 292 1.63 7.10 -20.33
CA GLY A 292 0.63 7.84 -21.10
C GLY A 292 0.80 9.37 -21.02
N MET A 293 1.22 9.91 -19.87
CA MET A 293 1.59 11.33 -19.75
C MET A 293 2.91 11.69 -20.44
N MET A 294 3.87 10.76 -20.51
CA MET A 294 5.18 10.98 -21.14
C MET A 294 5.14 10.94 -22.67
N THR A 295 4.42 9.96 -23.23
CA THR A 295 4.49 9.62 -24.67
C THR A 295 3.18 9.81 -25.42
N GLY A 296 2.06 9.92 -24.71
CA GLY A 296 0.74 10.02 -25.32
C GLY A 296 0.44 11.39 -25.91
N ASP A 297 -0.41 11.41 -26.93
CA ASP A 297 -0.92 12.64 -27.54
C ASP A 297 -1.94 13.35 -26.64
N GLU A 298 -2.48 14.50 -27.10
CA GLU A 298 -3.45 15.27 -26.32
C GLU A 298 -4.73 14.48 -25.99
N ALA A 299 -5.18 13.59 -26.88
CA ALA A 299 -6.36 12.77 -26.66
C ALA A 299 -6.09 11.68 -25.62
N GLU A 300 -4.95 10.99 -25.71
CA GLU A 300 -4.52 9.99 -24.73
C GLU A 300 -4.30 10.64 -23.35
N GLN A 301 -3.60 11.77 -23.27
CA GLN A 301 -3.44 12.52 -22.02
C GLN A 301 -4.78 12.98 -21.43
N LYS A 302 -5.77 13.33 -22.26
CA LYS A 302 -7.12 13.67 -21.79
C LYS A 302 -7.85 12.45 -21.21
N VAL A 303 -7.65 11.26 -21.78
CA VAL A 303 -8.14 9.99 -21.21
C VAL A 303 -7.45 9.72 -19.86
N ILE A 304 -6.12 9.86 -19.75
CA ILE A 304 -5.41 9.70 -18.47
C ILE A 304 -5.99 10.63 -17.39
N ARG A 305 -6.23 11.91 -17.69
CA ARG A 305 -6.80 12.88 -16.73
C ARG A 305 -8.22 12.53 -16.26
N HIS A 306 -8.97 11.79 -17.07
CA HIS A 306 -10.32 11.36 -16.74
C HIS A 306 -10.34 10.26 -15.68
N TRP A 307 -9.51 9.21 -15.83
CA TRP A 307 -9.52 8.07 -14.92
C TRP A 307 -8.49 8.18 -13.79
N PHE A 308 -7.29 8.72 -14.05
CA PHE A 308 -6.22 8.79 -13.04
C PHE A 308 -6.45 9.96 -12.05
N PRO A 309 -6.24 9.78 -10.73
CA PRO A 309 -6.44 10.82 -9.73
C PRO A 309 -5.46 11.98 -9.97
N GLN A 310 -5.99 13.17 -10.22
CA GLN A 310 -5.19 14.38 -10.42
C GLN A 310 -4.51 14.82 -9.12
N SER A 311 -5.12 14.48 -7.99
CA SER A 311 -4.53 14.55 -6.65
C SER A 311 -3.27 13.69 -6.48
N SER A 312 -3.04 12.67 -7.31
CA SER A 312 -1.80 11.87 -7.35
C SER A 312 -0.77 12.36 -8.39
N VAL A 313 -1.14 13.34 -9.23
CA VAL A 313 -0.20 13.96 -10.17
C VAL A 313 0.74 14.91 -9.43
N VAL A 314 2.00 15.00 -9.85
CA VAL A 314 2.97 15.92 -9.23
C VAL A 314 2.63 17.36 -9.57
N THR A 315 2.61 18.24 -8.56
CA THR A 315 2.48 19.70 -8.73
C THR A 315 3.47 20.43 -7.82
N ALA A 316 3.76 21.69 -8.14
CA ALA A 316 4.69 22.49 -7.34
C ALA A 316 4.20 22.64 -5.89
N ASP A 317 2.89 22.80 -5.71
CA ASP A 317 2.27 22.94 -4.38
C ASP A 317 2.37 21.63 -3.57
N ARG A 318 2.15 20.47 -4.20
CA ARG A 318 2.36 19.17 -3.54
C ARG A 318 3.83 18.94 -3.18
N MET A 319 4.78 19.38 -4.01
CA MET A 319 6.21 19.31 -3.71
C MET A 319 6.64 20.26 -2.57
N LYS A 320 5.95 21.39 -2.41
CA LYS A 320 6.17 22.37 -1.31
C LYS A 320 5.48 21.96 0.01
N ALA A 321 4.59 20.97 -0.03
CA ALA A 321 3.89 20.48 1.15
C ALA A 321 4.86 19.85 2.16
N LYS A 322 4.86 20.39 3.39
CA LYS A 322 5.66 19.84 4.49
C LYS A 322 4.99 18.58 5.02
N PHE A 323 5.78 17.51 5.19
CA PHE A 323 5.32 16.33 5.92
C PHE A 323 5.18 16.68 7.41
N THR A 324 3.98 16.51 7.98
CA THR A 324 3.66 16.84 9.39
C THR A 324 3.28 15.60 10.23
N GLY A 325 3.66 14.42 9.75
CA GLY A 325 2.98 13.15 10.03
C GLY A 325 1.96 12.84 8.92
N ARG A 326 1.53 11.58 8.73
CA ARG A 326 0.35 11.35 7.88
C ARG A 326 -0.93 11.68 8.64
N LYS A 327 -1.97 12.02 7.88
CA LYS A 327 -3.28 12.50 8.36
C LYS A 327 -4.13 11.45 9.09
N ASP A 328 -3.71 10.19 9.09
CA ASP A 328 -4.39 9.05 9.72
C ASP A 328 -3.85 8.64 11.10
N LEU A 329 -2.93 9.43 11.69
CA LEU A 329 -2.37 9.23 13.04
C LEU A 329 -2.97 10.21 14.06
N ARG A 330 -2.93 9.81 15.33
CA ARG A 330 -3.11 10.70 16.50
C ARG A 330 -1.77 11.01 17.13
N ALA A 331 -1.61 12.20 17.69
CA ALA A 331 -0.52 12.44 18.64
C ALA A 331 -0.84 11.81 20.01
N PRO A 332 0.18 11.39 20.80
CA PRO A 332 -0.02 10.98 22.18
C PRO A 332 -0.68 12.09 23.02
N GLY A 333 -1.93 11.86 23.42
CA GLY A 333 -2.74 12.79 24.24
C GLY A 333 -3.99 13.37 23.57
N GLU A 334 -4.16 13.24 22.25
CA GLU A 334 -5.35 13.76 21.55
C GLU A 334 -6.60 12.92 21.87
N THR A 335 -7.69 13.58 22.31
CA THR A 335 -8.97 12.93 22.66
C THR A 335 -9.88 12.69 21.46
N GLU A 336 -9.89 13.60 20.47
CA GLU A 336 -10.71 13.51 19.24
C GLU A 336 -9.88 13.69 17.95
N PHE A 337 -10.46 13.35 16.79
CA PHE A 337 -9.81 13.54 15.49
C PHE A 337 -9.93 15.01 15.05
N GLY A 338 -8.80 15.71 14.85
CA GLY A 338 -8.75 16.97 14.10
C GLY A 338 -8.31 18.23 14.87
N GLU A 339 -7.79 18.13 16.09
CA GLU A 339 -7.39 19.31 16.89
C GLU A 339 -6.22 20.12 16.29
N ARG A 340 -5.46 19.57 15.33
CA ARG A 340 -4.37 20.27 14.62
C ARG A 340 -4.78 21.44 13.71
N ALA A 341 -6.05 21.88 13.75
CA ALA A 341 -6.53 23.06 13.05
C ALA A 341 -6.37 24.39 13.83
N LYS A 342 -5.52 24.44 14.87
CA LYS A 342 -5.33 25.60 15.76
C LYS A 342 -3.87 25.99 16.08
N LEU A 343 -2.91 25.62 15.23
CA LEU A 343 -1.55 26.18 15.22
C LEU A 343 -1.12 26.47 13.78
#